data_AF-A0A7C1Q8U1-F1
#
_entry.id   AF-A0A7C1Q8U1-F1
#
_cell.length_a   1.000
_cell.length_b   1.000
_cell.length_c   1.000
_cell.angle_alpha   90.00
_cell.angle_beta   90.00
_cell.angle_gamma   90.00
#
_symmetry.space_group_name_H-M   'P 1'
#
loop_
_entity.id
_entity.type
_entity.pdbx_description
1 polymer ?
#
loop_
_entity_poly.entity_id
_entity_poly.type
_entity_poly.pdbx_seq_one_letter_code
_entity_poly.pdbx_strand_id
1 'polypeptide(L)' 'MGTRLRVLRAKKRWSQKDLADKLGVSVISVSRWEREKVKISPLALRRIEEIEKENG' A
#
# COMPACT_ATOMS: atom_id res chain seq x y z
N MET A 1 6.72 -8.14 -0.90
CA MET A 1 5.64 -7.14 -1.08
C MET A 1 5.71 -6.00 -0.06
N GLY A 2 5.88 -6.28 1.24
CA GLY A 2 5.97 -5.22 2.27
C GLY A 2 7.03 -4.13 2.01
N THR A 3 8.20 -4.50 1.48
CA THR A 3 9.23 -3.54 1.06
C THR A 3 8.77 -2.62 -0.07
N ARG A 4 8.00 -3.14 -1.04
CA ARG A 4 7.48 -2.36 -2.18
C ARG A 4 6.50 -1.29 -1.73
N LEU A 5 5.57 -1.64 -0.84
CA LEU A 5 4.61 -0.69 -0.25
C LEU A 5 5.31 0.45 0.48
N ARG A 6 6.32 0.10 1.31
CA ARG A 6 7.10 1.09 2.05
C ARG A 6 7.86 2.02 1.12
N VAL A 7 8.44 1.51 0.03
CA VAL A 7 9.12 2.31 -0.99
C VAL A 7 8.14 3.24 -1.71
N LEU A 8 6.98 2.75 -2.14
CA LEU A 8 5.93 3.56 -2.76
C LEU A 8 5.52 4.72 -1.85
N ARG A 9 5.25 4.43 -0.57
CA ARG A 9 4.91 5.46 0.41
C ARG A 9 6.03 6.47 0.61
N ALA A 10 7.28 6.02 0.73
CA ALA A 10 8.42 6.91 0.90
C ALA A 10 8.58 7.86 -0.28
N LYS A 11 8.46 7.36 -1.52
CA LYS A 11 8.47 8.18 -2.75
C LYS A 11 7.37 9.25 -2.75
N LYS A 12 6.20 8.91 -2.20
CA LYS A 12 5.03 9.80 -2.12
C LYS A 12 4.96 10.63 -0.83
N ARG A 13 5.92 10.46 0.10
CA ARG A 13 5.92 11.03 1.46
C ARG A 13 4.63 10.72 2.24
N TRP A 14 4.09 9.52 2.07
CA TRP A 14 2.86 9.05 2.73
C TRP A 14 3.15 8.29 4.02
N SER A 15 2.33 8.54 5.04
CA SER A 15 2.18 7.68 6.20
C SER A 15 1.47 6.36 5.83
N GLN A 16 1.47 5.39 6.74
CA GLN A 16 0.65 4.18 6.57
C GLN A 16 -0.85 4.51 6.50
N LYS A 17 -1.29 5.57 7.20
CA LYS A 17 -2.69 6.03 7.18
C LYS A 17 -3.06 6.60 5.81
N ASP A 18 -2.23 7.45 5.23
CA ASP A 18 -2.50 8.05 3.91
C ASP A 18 -2.64 6.98 2.83
N LEU A 19 -1.81 5.92 2.88
CA LEU A 19 -1.94 4.79 1.96
C LEU A 19 -3.24 4.01 2.24
N ALA A 20 -3.58 3.77 3.50
CA ALA A 20 -4.79 3.05 3.86
C ALA A 20 -6.06 3.77 3.36
N ASP A 21 -6.12 5.10 3.54
CA ASP A 21 -7.22 5.95 3.08
C ASP A 21 -7.35 5.90 1.54
N LYS A 22 -6.22 5.92 0.80
CA LYS A 22 -6.20 5.79 -0.67
C LYS A 22 -6.63 4.41 -1.18
N LEU A 23 -6.33 3.37 -0.41
CA LEU A 23 -6.68 1.99 -0.73
C LEU A 23 -8.07 1.60 -0.22
N GLY A 24 -8.73 2.44 0.60
CA GLY A 24 -10.02 2.14 1.23
C GLY A 24 -9.93 0.98 2.22
N VAL A 25 -8.82 0.85 2.94
CA VAL A 25 -8.58 -0.24 3.92
C VAL A 25 -8.18 0.32 5.27
N SER A 26 -8.13 -0.54 6.29
CA SER A 26 -7.63 -0.13 7.61
C SER A 26 -6.11 0.10 7.61
N VAL A 27 -5.64 1.01 8.45
CA VAL A 27 -4.20 1.22 8.70
C VAL A 27 -3.54 -0.07 9.21
N ILE A 28 -4.26 -0.88 9.97
CA ILE A 28 -3.79 -2.19 10.48
C ILE A 28 -3.45 -3.10 9.31
N SER A 29 -4.30 -3.15 8.27
CA SER A 29 -4.06 -3.93 7.05
C SER A 29 -2.76 -3.52 6.36
N VAL A 30 -2.54 -2.22 6.15
CA VAL A 30 -1.29 -1.69 5.58
C VAL A 30 -0.10 -2.09 6.44
N SER A 31 -0.23 -1.95 7.76
CA SER A 31 0.84 -2.27 8.69
C SER A 31 1.20 -3.76 8.67
N ARG A 32 0.20 -4.66 8.56
CA ARG A 32 0.40 -6.11 8.40
C ARG A 32 1.06 -6.42 7.05
N TRP A 33 0.60 -5.83 5.95
CA TRP A 33 1.22 -6.04 4.63
C TRP A 33 2.69 -5.61 4.59
N GLU A 34 3.07 -4.61 5.37
CA GLU A 34 4.44 -4.11 5.45
C GLU A 34 5.37 -4.89 6.38
N ARG A 35 4.83 -5.55 7.41
CA ARG A 35 5.62 -6.28 8.43
C ARG A 35 5.54 -7.79 8.30
N GLU A 36 4.42 -8.31 7.81
CA GLU A 36 4.10 -9.73 7.78
C GLU A 36 3.93 -10.22 6.33
N LYS A 37 4.06 -11.54 6.10
CA LYS A 37 3.76 -12.16 4.81
C LYS A 37 2.26 -12.45 4.68
N VAL A 38 1.42 -11.42 4.80
CA VAL A 38 -0.03 -11.53 4.65
C VAL A 38 -0.44 -11.35 3.19
N LYS A 39 -1.41 -12.16 2.73
CA LYS A 39 -1.98 -12.04 1.40
C LYS A 39 -2.78 -10.74 1.28
N ILE A 40 -2.39 -9.88 0.33
CA ILE A 40 -3.12 -8.68 -0.04
C ILE A 40 -4.33 -9.11 -0.86
N SER A 41 -5.50 -8.47 -0.65
CA SER A 41 -6.69 -8.78 -1.44
C SER A 41 -6.49 -8.36 -2.91
N PRO A 42 -7.10 -9.07 -3.88
CA PRO A 42 -6.99 -8.69 -5.30
C PRO A 42 -7.40 -7.24 -5.60
N LEU A 43 -8.42 -6.74 -4.91
CA LEU A 43 -8.88 -5.35 -5.04
C LEU A 43 -7.81 -4.35 -4.60
N ALA A 44 -7.19 -4.57 -3.43
CA ALA A 44 -6.14 -3.69 -2.95
C ALA A 44 -4.89 -3.75 -3.83
N LEU A 45 -4.54 -4.94 -4.35
CA LEU A 45 -3.47 -5.12 -5.33
C LEU A 45 -3.70 -4.28 -6.59
N ARG A 46 -4.88 -4.37 -7.19
CA ARG A 46 -5.24 -3.57 -8.37
C ARG A 46 -5.10 -2.07 -8.09
N ARG A 47 -5.56 -1.61 -6.92
CA ARG A 47 -5.46 -0.20 -6.53
C ARG A 47 -4.02 0.25 -6.33
N ILE A 48 -3.16 -0.60 -5.77
CA ILE A 48 -1.71 -0.34 -5.66
C ILE A 48 -1.09 -0.19 -7.05
N GLU A 49 -1.43 -1.07 -8.00
CA GLU A 49 -0.91 -1.01 -9.37
C GLU A 49 -1.36 0.25 -10.11
N GLU A 50 -2.60 0.70 -9.91
CA GLU A 50 -3.11 1.98 -10.44
C GLU A 50 -2.28 3.16 -9.91
N ILE A 51 -2.06 3.22 -8.59
CA ILE A 51 -1.26 4.28 -7.95
C ILE A 51 0.18 4.29 -8.46
N GLU A 52 0.75 3.12 -8.75
CA GLU A 52 2.11 3.03 -9.29
C GLU A 52 2.20 3.51 -10.74
N LYS A 53 1.18 3.23 -11.57
CA LYS A 53 1.11 3.71 -12.96
C LYS A 53 0.96 5.23 -13.06
N GLU A 54 0.28 5.87 -12.11
CA GLU A 54 0.21 7.34 -12.01
C GLU A 54 1.58 8.01 -11.75
N ASN A 55 2.66 7.24 -11.55
CA ASN A 55 4.04 7.73 -11.37
C ASN A 55 4.98 7.40 -12.52
N GLY A 56 4.48 6.77 -13.58
CA GLY A 56 5.21 6.50 -14.81
C GLY A 56 5.21 7.71 -15.73
#